data_AF-B3EQ90-F1
#
_entry.id   AF-B3EQ90-F1
#
_cell.length_a   1.000
_cell.length_b   1.000
_cell.length_c   1.000
_cell.angle_alpha   90.00
_cell.angle_beta   90.00
_cell.angle_gamma   90.00
#
_symmetry.space_group_name_H-M   'P 1'
#
loop_
_entity.id
_entity.type
_entity.pdbx_description
1 polymer ?
#
loop_
_entity_poly.entity_id
_entity_poly.type
_entity_poly.pdbx_seq_one_letter_code
_entity_poly.pdbx_strand_id
1 'polypeptide(L)'
;MNEREIKEHLHELIAEINSSEMLKKGELAFHQQKVATGNMFVYLTKGIGRMYVQPNSSACDVSLSGKVIEVEMYPFMRELFENECDGFKQTNRNNGWFKQPFWRTADFGKVRDAIRYYARNYSCQEVESGLILFGL
;
A
#
# COMPACT_ATOMS: atom_id res chain seq x y z
N MET A 1 -7.02 13.55 10.61
CA MET A 1 -7.27 12.30 11.36
C MET A 1 -6.09 12.03 12.26
N ASN A 2 -6.33 11.61 13.49
CA ASN A 2 -5.26 11.22 14.41
C ASN A 2 -4.86 9.74 14.20
N GLU A 3 -3.76 9.31 14.82
CA GLU A 3 -3.24 7.94 14.70
C GLU A 3 -4.27 6.88 15.10
N ARG A 4 -5.03 7.14 16.17
CA ARG A 4 -6.01 6.20 16.72
C ARG A 4 -7.17 5.97 15.75
N GLU A 5 -7.72 7.04 15.19
CA GLU A 5 -8.81 6.97 14.20
C GLU A 5 -8.40 6.17 12.97
N ILE A 6 -7.20 6.44 12.43
CA ILE A 6 -6.67 5.70 11.28
C ILE A 6 -6.52 4.22 11.61
N LYS A 7 -5.98 3.90 12.79
CA LYS A 7 -5.80 2.52 13.23
C LYS A 7 -7.13 1.78 13.36
N GLU A 8 -8.14 2.39 13.99
CA GLU A 8 -9.48 1.81 14.13
C GLU A 8 -10.09 1.51 12.75
N HIS A 9 -10.07 2.49 11.84
CA HIS A 9 -10.58 2.29 10.48
C HIS A 9 -9.81 1.25 9.66
N LEU A 10 -8.49 1.14 9.84
CA LEU A 10 -7.70 0.09 9.19
C LEU A 10 -8.08 -1.30 9.70
N HIS A 11 -8.28 -1.46 11.01
CA HIS A 11 -8.72 -2.74 11.57
C HIS A 11 -10.11 -3.14 11.06
N GLU A 12 -11.06 -2.20 11.02
CA GLU A 12 -12.40 -2.42 10.47
C GLU A 12 -12.34 -2.85 9.01
N LEU A 13 -11.58 -2.11 8.19
CA LEU A 13 -11.43 -2.40 6.76
C LEU A 13 -10.76 -3.76 6.51
N ILE A 14 -9.76 -4.12 7.30
CA ILE A 14 -9.09 -5.42 7.18
C ILE A 14 -10.04 -6.55 7.54
N ALA A 15 -10.81 -6.40 8.62
CA ALA A 15 -11.83 -7.38 9.01
C ALA A 15 -12.89 -7.52 7.91
N GLU A 16 -13.38 -6.41 7.35
CA GLU A 16 -14.30 -6.39 6.21
C GLU A 16 -13.74 -7.18 5.03
N ILE A 17 -12.53 -6.84 4.56
CA ILE A 17 -11.90 -7.48 3.40
C ILE A 17 -11.66 -8.97 3.64
N ASN A 18 -11.11 -9.35 4.80
CA ASN A 18 -10.82 -10.75 5.13
C ASN A 18 -12.07 -11.61 5.30
N SER A 19 -13.21 -11.00 5.66
CA SER A 19 -14.51 -11.69 5.75
C SER A 19 -15.27 -11.76 4.42
N SER A 20 -14.75 -11.13 3.37
CA SER A 20 -15.36 -11.06 2.05
C SER A 20 -14.69 -12.01 1.04
N GLU A 21 -15.34 -12.24 -0.11
CA GLU A 21 -14.75 -12.98 -1.24
C GLU A 21 -13.79 -12.12 -2.09
N MET A 22 -13.32 -10.98 -1.56
CA MET A 22 -12.45 -10.05 -2.30
C MET A 22 -11.03 -10.59 -2.49
N LEU A 23 -10.57 -11.45 -1.58
CA LEU A 23 -9.24 -12.05 -1.62
C LEU A 23 -9.28 -13.37 -2.37
N LYS A 24 -8.34 -13.54 -3.33
CA LYS A 24 -8.19 -14.79 -4.08
C LYS A 24 -7.42 -15.85 -3.28
N LYS A 25 -6.36 -15.47 -2.57
CA LYS A 25 -5.57 -16.31 -1.66
C LYS A 25 -5.03 -15.47 -0.49
N GLY A 26 -4.72 -16.13 0.63
CA GLY A 26 -4.12 -15.48 1.81
C GLY A 26 -5.07 -14.54 2.54
N GLU A 27 -4.49 -13.60 3.30
CA GLU A 27 -5.20 -12.61 4.11
C GLU A 27 -4.53 -11.23 3.97
N LEU A 28 -5.31 -10.17 4.19
CA LEU A 28 -4.79 -8.83 4.40
C LEU A 28 -4.44 -8.68 5.89
N ALA A 29 -3.21 -8.28 6.19
CA ALA A 29 -2.69 -8.17 7.53
C ALA A 29 -2.26 -6.73 7.86
N PHE A 30 -2.37 -6.38 9.14
CA PHE A 30 -1.94 -5.09 9.70
C PHE A 30 -0.60 -5.23 10.42
N HIS A 31 0.25 -4.22 10.29
CA HIS A 31 1.43 -4.08 11.14
C HIS A 31 1.65 -2.61 11.51
N GLN A 32 2.05 -2.39 12.76
CA GLN A 32 2.46 -1.09 13.28
C GLN A 32 3.89 -1.20 13.81
N GLN A 33 4.78 -0.29 13.41
CA GLN A 33 6.14 -0.28 13.93
C GLN A 33 6.16 0.07 15.43
N LYS A 34 7.03 -0.61 16.19
CA LYS A 34 7.13 -0.41 17.65
C LYS A 34 7.66 0.96 18.06
N VAL A 35 8.59 1.53 17.28
CA VAL A 35 9.32 2.76 17.64
C VAL A 35 8.67 4.01 17.04
N ALA A 36 8.25 3.93 15.78
CA ALA A 36 7.51 4.98 15.10
C ALA A 36 6.07 4.51 14.93
N THR A 37 5.24 4.71 15.96
CA THR A 37 3.87 4.19 16.01
C THR A 37 2.98 4.72 14.88
N GLY A 38 3.27 5.93 14.37
CA GLY A 38 2.64 6.45 13.15
C GLY A 38 2.96 5.65 11.88
N ASN A 39 3.97 4.79 11.87
CA ASN A 39 4.28 3.93 10.73
C ASN A 39 3.43 2.65 10.80
N MET A 40 2.23 2.75 10.26
CA MET A 40 1.32 1.63 10.04
C MET A 40 1.36 1.20 8.57
N PHE A 41 1.23 -0.10 8.33
CA PHE A 41 1.06 -0.62 6.98
C PHE A 41 0.14 -1.83 6.95
N VAL A 42 -0.48 -2.01 5.79
CA VAL A 42 -1.22 -3.21 5.42
C VAL A 42 -0.45 -3.97 4.35
N TYR A 43 -0.53 -5.30 4.39
CA TYR A 43 0.14 -6.17 3.43
C TYR A 43 -0.65 -7.45 3.23
N LEU A 44 -0.55 -8.03 2.04
CA LEU A 44 -1.13 -9.34 1.74
C LEU A 44 -0.14 -10.43 2.12
N THR A 45 -0.56 -11.43 2.91
CA THR A 45 0.32 -12.54 3.33
C THR A 45 0.77 -13.43 2.17
N LYS A 46 0.03 -13.40 1.05
CA LYS A 46 0.32 -14.09 -0.21
C LYS A 46 0.26 -13.13 -1.41
N GLY A 47 0.77 -11.90 -1.24
CA GLY A 47 0.80 -10.89 -2.31
C GLY A 47 2.16 -10.19 -2.45
N ILE A 48 2.13 -8.99 -3.02
CA ILE A 48 3.34 -8.19 -3.30
C ILE A 48 3.39 -6.94 -2.42
N GLY A 49 4.61 -6.55 -2.03
CA GLY A 49 4.87 -5.26 -1.40
C GLY A 49 4.04 -4.96 -0.14
N ARG A 50 3.93 -3.67 0.18
CA ARG A 50 3.18 -3.15 1.34
C ARG A 50 2.58 -1.80 1.00
N MET A 51 1.42 -1.50 1.58
CA MET A 51 0.86 -0.15 1.58
C MET A 51 0.98 0.44 2.98
N TYR A 52 1.72 1.54 3.11
CA TYR A 52 1.84 2.26 4.37
C TYR A 52 0.75 3.33 4.45
N VAL A 53 0.20 3.52 5.66
CA VAL A 53 -0.73 4.59 6.00
C VAL A 53 -0.17 5.30 7.22
N GLN A 54 0.32 6.52 7.04
CA GLN A 54 1.01 7.28 8.08
C GLN A 54 0.17 8.51 8.46
N PRO A 55 -0.19 8.71 9.74
CA PRO A 55 -0.83 9.95 10.17
C PRO A 55 0.09 11.13 9.93
N ASN A 56 -0.52 12.25 9.56
CA ASN A 56 0.09 13.57 9.48
C ASN A 56 -0.82 14.55 10.25
N SER A 57 -0.27 15.70 10.64
CA SER A 57 -0.93 16.73 11.46
C SER A 57 -2.41 17.00 11.14
N SER A 58 -2.80 16.98 9.86
CA SER A 58 -4.20 17.15 9.41
C SER A 58 -4.71 16.07 8.44
N ALA A 59 -3.86 15.12 8.06
CA ALA A 59 -4.10 14.20 6.94
C ALA A 59 -3.47 12.82 7.22
N CYS A 60 -3.42 11.96 6.21
CA CYS A 60 -2.54 10.79 6.21
C CYS A 60 -1.79 10.68 4.89
N ASP A 61 -0.57 10.16 4.95
CA ASP A 61 0.21 9.81 3.78
C ASP A 61 0.00 8.31 3.49
N VAL A 62 -0.45 8.00 2.28
CA VAL A 62 -0.55 6.63 1.76
C VAL A 62 0.64 6.39 0.84
N SER A 63 1.45 5.38 1.11
CA SER A 63 2.64 5.11 0.28
C SER A 63 2.81 3.65 -0.10
N LEU A 64 3.37 3.43 -1.29
CA LEU A 64 3.57 2.10 -1.87
C LEU A 64 5.01 1.65 -1.64
N SER A 65 5.24 0.52 -0.98
CA SER A 65 6.60 0.00 -0.73
C SER A 65 6.79 -1.35 -1.42
N GLY A 66 7.70 -1.39 -2.40
CA GLY A 66 8.11 -2.60 -3.10
C GLY A 66 8.10 -2.38 -4.61
N LYS A 67 9.16 -2.82 -5.30
CA LYS A 67 9.38 -2.46 -6.72
C LYS A 67 8.19 -2.80 -7.64
N VAL A 68 7.56 -3.96 -7.44
CA VAL A 68 6.43 -4.41 -8.27
C VAL A 68 5.16 -3.60 -7.95
N ILE A 69 4.77 -3.49 -6.67
CA ILE A 69 3.58 -2.73 -6.27
C ILE A 69 3.71 -1.25 -6.63
N GLU A 70 4.91 -0.68 -6.52
CA GLU A 70 5.18 0.70 -6.94
C GLU A 70 4.89 0.92 -8.42
N VAL A 71 5.16 -0.05 -9.29
CA VAL A 71 4.90 0.09 -10.73
C VAL A 71 3.43 -0.20 -11.04
N GLU A 72 2.88 -1.27 -10.49
CA GLU A 72 1.55 -1.75 -10.85
C GLU A 72 0.42 -0.90 -10.27
N MET A 73 0.58 -0.36 -9.06
CA MET A 73 -0.45 0.46 -8.42
C MET A 73 -0.34 1.95 -8.75
N TYR A 74 0.79 2.45 -9.24
CA TYR A 74 0.98 3.89 -9.48
C TYR A 74 -0.10 4.51 -10.40
N PRO A 75 -0.46 3.92 -11.55
CA PRO A 75 -1.47 4.51 -12.42
C PRO A 75 -2.82 4.67 -11.72
N PHE A 76 -3.23 3.65 -10.96
CA PHE A 76 -4.47 3.66 -10.18
C PHE A 76 -4.41 4.70 -9.04
N MET A 77 -3.29 4.78 -8.32
CA MET A 77 -3.13 5.80 -7.26
C MET A 77 -3.19 7.21 -7.84
N ARG A 78 -2.57 7.46 -8.99
CA ARG A 78 -2.63 8.76 -9.65
C ARG A 78 -4.07 9.14 -10.04
N GLU A 79 -4.85 8.18 -10.53
CA GLU A 79 -6.26 8.40 -10.88
C GLU A 79 -7.11 8.66 -9.63
N LEU A 80 -6.99 7.80 -8.61
CA LEU A 80 -7.76 7.90 -7.36
C LEU A 80 -7.51 9.21 -6.60
N PHE A 81 -6.27 9.71 -6.62
CA PHE A 81 -5.89 10.95 -5.95
C PHE A 81 -5.95 12.17 -6.87
N GLU A 82 -6.29 11.97 -8.14
CA GLU A 82 -6.41 13.00 -9.19
C GLU A 82 -5.13 13.83 -9.37
N ASN A 83 -3.98 13.30 -8.96
CA ASN A 83 -2.70 13.99 -8.92
C ASN A 83 -1.52 13.01 -9.01
N GLU A 84 -0.38 13.52 -9.46
CA GLU A 84 0.91 12.84 -9.25
C GLU A 84 1.21 12.70 -7.75
N CYS A 85 2.15 11.83 -7.39
CA CYS A 85 2.52 11.65 -5.99
C CYS A 85 3.09 12.95 -5.38
N ASP A 86 2.81 13.18 -4.09
CA ASP A 86 3.31 14.33 -3.32
C ASP A 86 4.81 14.25 -3.02
N GLY A 87 5.42 13.09 -3.28
CA GLY A 87 6.84 12.86 -3.15
C GLY A 87 7.17 11.40 -2.86
N PHE A 88 8.37 11.19 -2.32
CA PHE A 88 8.95 9.87 -2.07
C PHE A 88 9.44 9.77 -0.62
N LYS A 89 9.09 8.69 0.07
CA LYS A 89 9.50 8.46 1.47
C LYS A 89 10.96 8.01 1.60
N GLN A 90 11.52 7.45 0.52
CA GLN A 90 12.91 7.05 0.45
C GLN A 90 13.58 7.78 -0.72
N THR A 91 14.56 8.63 -0.40
CA THR A 91 15.32 9.36 -1.41
C THR A 91 16.81 9.17 -1.16
N ASN A 92 17.56 8.81 -2.20
CA ASN A 92 19.01 8.99 -2.21
C ASN A 92 19.32 10.08 -3.24
N ARG A 93 19.64 11.27 -2.73
CA ARG A 93 19.88 12.46 -3.56
C ARG A 93 21.14 12.34 -4.41
N ASN A 94 22.11 11.54 -3.98
CA ASN A 94 23.40 11.42 -4.68
C ASN A 94 23.28 10.66 -6.00
N ASN A 95 22.28 9.79 -6.14
CA ASN A 95 22.06 8.96 -7.33
C ASN A 95 20.68 9.17 -7.98
N GLY A 96 19.94 10.21 -7.59
CA GLY A 96 18.60 10.48 -8.12
C GLY A 96 17.59 9.36 -7.89
N TRP A 97 17.81 8.53 -6.86
CA TRP A 97 16.97 7.37 -6.59
C TRP A 97 15.81 7.77 -5.68
N PHE A 98 14.59 7.62 -6.21
CA PHE A 98 13.35 7.94 -5.54
C PHE A 98 12.51 6.68 -5.40
N LYS A 99 12.11 6.37 -4.17
CA LYS A 99 11.37 5.16 -3.79
C LYS A 99 10.26 5.45 -2.81
N GLN A 100 9.30 4.53 -2.79
CA GLN A 100 8.13 4.63 -1.95
C GLN A 100 7.35 5.94 -2.19
N PRO A 101 6.73 6.10 -3.37
CA PRO A 101 5.89 7.25 -3.66
C PRO A 101 4.75 7.34 -2.65
N PHE A 102 4.36 8.55 -2.28
CA PHE A 102 3.26 8.78 -1.36
C PHE A 102 2.26 9.83 -1.87
N TRP A 103 1.01 9.65 -1.47
CA TRP A 103 -0.05 10.62 -1.65
C TRP A 103 -0.62 11.02 -0.30
N ARG A 104 -0.86 12.31 -0.11
CA ARG A 104 -1.45 12.87 1.10
C ARG A 104 -2.94 13.09 0.90
N THR A 105 -3.75 12.61 1.84
CA THR A 105 -5.20 12.79 1.80
C THR A 105 -5.75 12.98 3.21
N ALA A 106 -6.76 13.84 3.33
CA ALA A 106 -7.62 13.90 4.52
C ALA A 106 -8.85 12.97 4.39
N ASP A 107 -9.10 12.45 3.19
CA ASP A 107 -10.21 11.58 2.86
C ASP A 107 -9.82 10.10 3.01
N PHE A 108 -10.36 9.45 4.05
CA PHE A 108 -10.16 8.03 4.29
C PHE A 108 -10.88 7.14 3.27
N GLY A 109 -11.86 7.66 2.52
CA GLY A 109 -12.48 6.97 1.39
C GLY A 109 -11.43 6.56 0.34
N LYS A 110 -10.54 7.49 -0.02
CA LYS A 110 -9.40 7.20 -0.92
C LYS A 110 -8.45 6.14 -0.33
N VAL A 111 -8.18 6.18 0.97
CA VAL A 111 -7.35 5.15 1.63
C VAL A 111 -8.02 3.77 1.50
N ARG A 112 -9.33 3.71 1.74
CA ARG A 112 -10.13 2.50 1.66
C ARG A 112 -10.14 1.92 0.25
N ASP A 113 -10.38 2.74 -0.75
CA ASP A 113 -10.44 2.32 -2.14
C ASP A 113 -9.08 1.82 -2.63
N ALA A 114 -8.00 2.46 -2.19
CA ALA A 114 -6.64 2.01 -2.47
C ALA A 114 -6.35 0.62 -1.88
N ILE A 115 -6.74 0.38 -0.62
CA ILE A 115 -6.54 -0.92 0.04
C ILE A 115 -7.43 -2.01 -0.57
N ARG A 116 -8.69 -1.69 -0.93
CA ARG A 116 -9.59 -2.64 -1.62
C ARG A 116 -9.07 -3.01 -3.01
N TYR A 117 -8.60 -2.02 -3.77
CA TYR A 117 -7.96 -2.27 -5.06
C TYR A 117 -6.74 -3.19 -4.89
N TYR A 118 -5.91 -2.92 -3.88
CA TYR A 118 -4.75 -3.74 -3.57
C TYR A 118 -5.14 -5.20 -3.24
N ALA A 119 -6.09 -5.38 -2.33
CA ALA A 119 -6.59 -6.69 -1.92
C ALA A 119 -7.15 -7.51 -3.11
N ARG A 120 -7.97 -6.87 -3.95
CA ARG A 120 -8.62 -7.53 -5.10
C ARG A 120 -7.63 -8.00 -6.17
N ASN A 121 -6.62 -7.19 -6.46
CA ASN A 121 -5.75 -7.40 -7.62
C ASN A 121 -4.49 -8.19 -7.30
N TYR A 122 -4.00 -8.14 -6.04
CA TYR A 122 -2.67 -8.66 -5.71
C TYR A 122 -2.66 -9.76 -4.63
N SER A 123 -3.83 -10.30 -4.26
CA SER A 123 -3.97 -11.40 -3.30
C SER A 123 -3.65 -12.79 -3.90
N CYS A 124 -3.27 -12.85 -5.17
CA CYS A 124 -2.84 -14.10 -5.80
C CYS A 124 -1.72 -13.80 -6.78
N GLN A 125 -0.48 -14.01 -6.35
CA GLN A 125 0.57 -14.37 -7.29
C GLN A 125 0.93 -15.82 -7.05
N GLU A 126 0.62 -16.66 -8.03
CA GLU A 126 1.42 -17.85 -8.21
C GLU A 126 2.80 -17.32 -8.55
N VAL A 127 3.79 -17.70 -7.74
CA VAL A 127 5.18 -17.63 -8.18
C VAL A 127 5.27 -18.69 -9.27
N GLU A 128 4.79 -18.39 -10.47
CA GLU A 128 5.35 -19.03 -11.64
C GLU A 128 6.81 -18.60 -11.63
N SER A 129 7.64 -19.48 -11.10
CA SER A 129 9.07 -19.55 -11.37
C SER A 129 9.22 -19.74 -12.88
N GLY A 130 8.93 -18.68 -13.64
CA GLY A 130 9.13 -18.61 -15.07
C GLY A 130 10.63 -18.66 -15.28
N LEU A 131 11.10 -19.83 -15.68
CA LEU A 131 12.36 -20.02 -16.36
C LEU A 131 12.56 -18.85 -17.32
N ILE A 132 13.50 -17.95 -17.00
CA ILE A 132 14.22 -17.24 -18.05
C ILE A 132 15.15 -18.29 -18.65
N LEU A 133 14.63 -19.07 -19.59
CA LEU A 133 15.42 -19.63 -20.67
C LEU A 133 16.03 -18.43 -21.40
N PHE A 134 17.28 -18.10 -21.07
CA PHE A 134 18.12 -17.32 -21.97
C PHE A 134 18.32 -18.17 -23.24
N GLY A 135 17.46 -17.94 -24.22
CA GLY A 135 17.65 -18.34 -25.59
C GLY A 135 18.14 -17.15 -26.40
N LEU A 136 19.43 -17.20 -26.73
CA LEU A 136 20.20 -16.60 -27.83
C LEU A 136 21.56 -16.06 -27.35
#